data_AF-A0A016VBN0-F1
#
_entry.id   AF-A0A016VBN0-F1
#
_cell.length_a   1.000
_cell.length_b   1.000
_cell.length_c   1.000
_cell.angle_alpha   90.00
_cell.angle_beta   90.00
_cell.angle_gamma   90.00
#
_symmetry.space_group_name_H-M   'P 1'
#
loop_
_entity.id
_entity.type
_entity.pdbx_description
1 polymer ?
#
loop_
_entity_poly.entity_id
_entity_poly.type
_entity_poly.pdbx_seq_one_letter_code
_entity_poly.pdbx_strand_id
1 'polypeptide(L)'
;MSGTGKKRVRKEDVTTFDECDAGSWECTVCTYRNRFEAFKCEMCDTRKGTSTRKPRLNENVVQMQKVVQNFVVQQQEKAASSNKFWKNELSR
;
A
#
# COMPACT_ATOMS: atom_id res chain seq x y z
N MET A 1 52.38 -13.82 35.83
CA MET A 1 51.12 -13.58 36.56
C MET A 1 50.35 -12.51 35.82
N SER A 2 49.19 -12.89 35.35
CA SER A 2 48.32 -12.19 34.41
C SER A 2 47.74 -10.90 34.99
N GLY A 3 47.70 -9.84 34.20
CA GLY A 3 46.98 -8.60 34.51
C GLY A 3 46.39 -8.03 33.23
N THR A 4 45.33 -8.68 32.75
CA THR A 4 44.65 -8.37 31.49
C THR A 4 43.96 -7.01 31.54
N GLY A 5 44.25 -6.17 30.54
CA GLY A 5 43.63 -4.86 30.35
C GLY A 5 42.13 -4.97 30.07
N LYS A 6 41.32 -4.28 30.88
CA LYS A 6 39.89 -4.11 30.63
C LYS A 6 39.68 -2.73 30.01
N LYS A 7 39.85 -2.61 28.69
CA LYS A 7 39.28 -1.47 27.95
C LYS A 7 37.75 -1.58 28.08
N ARG A 8 37.15 -0.72 28.90
CA ARG A 8 35.69 -0.52 28.90
C ARG A 8 35.30 -0.04 27.51
N VAL A 9 34.62 -0.90 26.76
CA VAL A 9 33.86 -0.50 25.57
C VAL A 9 32.79 0.46 26.07
N ARG A 10 32.82 1.72 25.62
CA ARG A 10 31.78 2.71 25.89
C ARG A 10 30.47 2.16 25.34
N LYS A 11 29.47 2.07 26.19
CA LYS A 11 28.15 1.47 25.94
C LYS A 11 27.25 2.38 25.08
N GLU A 12 27.84 3.26 24.28
CA GLU A 12 27.18 4.40 23.64
C GLU A 12 26.77 4.11 22.18
N ASP A 13 27.20 2.98 21.60
CA ASP A 13 27.08 2.73 20.15
C ASP A 13 26.11 1.59 19.76
N VAL A 14 25.23 1.12 20.66
CA VAL A 14 24.27 0.01 20.38
C VAL A 14 22.85 0.34 20.84
N THR A 15 22.39 1.59 20.67
CA THR A 15 20.97 1.94 20.87
C THR A 15 20.57 3.11 19.99
N THR A 16 20.65 2.98 18.66
CA THR A 16 20.06 3.96 17.73
C THR A 16 19.99 3.41 16.31
N PHE A 17 19.41 2.22 16.13
CA PHE A 17 19.02 1.78 14.78
C PHE A 17 17.51 1.55 14.67
N ASP A 18 16.84 1.19 15.77
CA ASP A 18 15.39 0.91 15.77
C ASP A 18 14.52 2.03 16.37
N GLU A 19 15.07 2.97 17.15
CA GLU A 19 14.27 4.09 17.69
C GLU A 19 13.97 5.20 16.66
N CYS A 20 14.60 5.13 15.49
CA CYS A 20 14.24 5.94 14.32
C CYS A 20 12.93 5.46 13.66
N ASP A 21 12.53 4.21 13.92
CA ASP A 21 11.39 3.56 13.26
C ASP A 21 10.08 3.70 14.05
N ALA A 22 10.15 3.85 15.37
CA ALA A 22 8.98 3.93 16.23
C ALA A 22 8.13 5.21 16.03
N GLY A 23 8.65 6.21 15.32
CA GLY A 23 7.96 7.47 15.05
C GLY A 23 8.12 8.01 13.63
N SER A 24 8.97 7.46 12.77
CA SER A 24 9.09 8.04 11.41
C SER A 24 7.86 7.78 10.55
N TRP A 25 7.59 8.67 9.60
CA TRP A 25 6.53 8.49 8.60
C TRP A 25 7.10 8.59 7.18
N GLU A 26 6.63 7.71 6.31
CA GLU A 26 7.00 7.70 4.91
C GLU A 26 6.12 8.67 4.12
N CYS A 27 6.74 9.53 3.30
CA CYS A 27 6.02 10.44 2.43
C CYS A 27 5.32 9.69 1.29
N THR A 28 3.99 9.81 1.18
CA THR A 28 3.22 9.18 0.09
C THR A 28 3.50 9.77 -1.31
N VAL A 29 4.25 10.87 -1.40
CA VAL A 29 4.57 11.55 -2.67
C VAL A 29 5.97 11.20 -3.15
N CYS A 30 6.98 11.24 -2.28
CA CYS A 30 8.39 11.07 -2.67
C CYS A 30 9.11 9.95 -1.91
N THR A 31 8.39 9.14 -1.13
CA THR A 31 8.88 7.99 -0.34
C THR A 31 9.99 8.32 0.67
N TYR A 32 10.31 9.59 0.89
CA TYR A 32 11.28 9.99 1.91
C TYR A 32 10.75 9.72 3.33
N ARG A 33 11.64 9.21 4.19
CA ARG A 33 11.33 8.84 5.57
C ARG A 33 11.56 10.04 6.50
N ASN A 34 10.47 10.71 6.88
CA ASN A 34 10.49 11.90 7.74
C ASN A 34 10.43 11.53 9.23
N ARG A 35 10.90 12.42 10.10
CA ARG A 35 10.75 12.31 11.56
C ARG A 35 9.29 12.42 12.00
N PHE A 36 8.94 11.87 13.17
CA PHE A 36 7.54 11.85 13.67
C PHE A 36 6.94 13.25 13.83
N GLU A 37 7.77 14.15 14.35
CA GLU A 37 7.45 15.53 14.71
C GLU A 37 7.31 16.43 13.47
N ALA A 38 7.81 15.99 12.32
CA ALA A 38 7.73 16.75 11.09
C ALA A 38 6.28 16.78 10.57
N PHE A 39 5.71 17.98 10.47
CA PHE A 39 4.37 18.21 9.91
C PHE A 39 4.33 18.23 8.38
N LYS A 40 5.49 18.39 7.74
CA LYS A 40 5.68 18.35 6.28
C LYS A 40 6.95 17.59 5.92
N CYS A 41 7.00 17.09 4.70
CA CYS A 41 8.15 16.35 4.20
C CYS A 41 9.33 17.30 3.96
N GLU A 42 10.53 16.92 4.42
CA GLU A 42 11.74 17.73 4.25
C GLU A 42 12.26 17.75 2.81
N MET A 43 11.90 16.75 2.00
CA MET A 43 12.36 16.63 0.61
C MET A 43 11.41 17.26 -0.41
N CYS A 44 10.10 17.20 -0.18
CA CYS A 44 9.10 17.66 -1.15
C CYS A 44 8.02 18.58 -0.57
N ASP A 45 8.17 19.02 0.68
CA ASP A 45 7.25 19.91 1.41
C ASP A 45 5.78 19.42 1.53
N THR A 46 5.47 18.19 1.12
CA THR A 46 4.12 17.62 1.26
C THR A 46 3.76 17.40 2.73
N ARG A 47 2.57 17.84 3.15
CA ARG A 47 2.11 17.73 4.55
C ARG A 47 1.79 16.29 4.96
N LYS A 48 2.07 15.96 6.24
CA LYS A 48 1.65 14.71 6.88
C LYS A 48 0.11 14.66 6.93
N GLY A 49 -0.51 13.55 6.51
CA GLY A 49 -1.96 13.34 6.65
C GLY A 49 -2.85 14.09 5.65
N THR A 50 -2.33 14.52 4.50
CA THR A 50 -3.12 15.14 3.40
C THR A 50 -4.23 14.25 2.86
N SER A 51 -4.18 12.94 3.12
CA SER A 51 -5.18 11.95 2.69
C SER A 51 -6.37 11.77 3.66
N THR A 52 -6.73 12.78 4.44
CA THR A 52 -7.93 12.72 5.32
C THR A 52 -9.24 13.02 4.59
N ARG A 53 -9.21 13.57 3.37
CA ARG A 53 -10.43 13.71 2.57
C ARG A 53 -10.78 12.38 1.92
N LYS A 54 -12.03 11.96 2.11
CA LYS A 54 -12.65 10.89 1.31
C LYS A 54 -12.33 11.17 -0.17
N PRO A 55 -11.63 10.27 -0.88
CA PRO A 55 -11.32 10.49 -2.29
C PRO A 55 -12.64 10.68 -3.02
N ARG A 56 -12.82 11.84 -3.64
CA ARG A 56 -13.96 12.09 -4.52
C ARG A 56 -13.64 11.36 -5.82
N LEU A 57 -14.21 10.17 -5.99
CA LEU A 57 -14.09 9.45 -7.25
C LEU A 57 -14.79 10.25 -8.34
N ASN A 58 -14.21 10.26 -9.54
CA ASN A 58 -14.84 10.90 -10.69
C ASN A 58 -16.04 10.04 -11.11
N GLU A 59 -17.25 10.59 -11.02
CA GLU A 59 -18.51 9.90 -11.33
C GLU A 59 -18.50 9.31 -12.75
N ASN A 60 -17.93 10.02 -13.72
CA ASN A 60 -17.84 9.56 -15.11
C ASN A 60 -17.01 8.27 -15.23
N VAL A 61 -15.92 8.17 -14.45
CA VAL A 61 -15.05 6.99 -14.44
C VAL A 61 -15.75 5.81 -13.77
N VAL A 62 -16.45 6.05 -12.65
CA VAL A 62 -17.22 5.03 -11.95
C VAL A 62 -18.33 4.47 -12.84
N GLN A 63 -19.03 5.33 -13.57
CA GLN A 63 -20.07 4.93 -14.51
C GLN A 63 -19.50 4.08 -15.66
N MET A 64 -18.38 4.51 -16.26
CA MET A 64 -17.73 3.73 -17.32
C MET A 64 -17.28 2.35 -16.82
N GLN A 65 -16.74 2.26 -15.61
CA GLN A 65 -16.33 0.98 -15.02
C GLN A 65 -17.53 0.05 -14.79
N LYS A 66 -18.68 0.58 -14.33
CA LYS A 66 -19.92 -0.21 -14.21
C LYS A 66 -20.40 -0.73 -15.56
N VAL A 67 -20.32 0.08 -16.63
CA VAL A 67 -20.69 -0.36 -17.98
C VAL A 67 -19.80 -1.52 -18.44
N VAL A 68 -18.48 -1.39 -18.27
CA VAL A 68 -17.54 -2.47 -18.60
C VAL A 68 -17.82 -3.73 -17.78
N GLN A 69 -18.06 -3.59 -16.48
CA GLN A 69 -18.37 -4.71 -15.60
C GLN A 69 -19.66 -5.42 -16.02
N ASN A 70 -20.73 -4.68 -16.32
CA ASN A 70 -21.99 -5.24 -16.80
C ASN A 70 -21.83 -5.98 -18.12
N PHE A 71 -21.02 -5.45 -19.04
CA PHE A 71 -20.72 -6.11 -20.31
C PHE A 71 -19.99 -7.44 -20.11
N VAL A 72 -18.98 -7.46 -19.24
CA VAL A 72 -18.23 -8.68 -18.90
C VAL A 72 -19.15 -9.73 -18.27
N VAL A 73 -20.04 -9.33 -17.36
CA VAL A 73 -21.02 -10.24 -16.73
C VAL A 73 -21.96 -10.82 -17.79
N GLN A 74 -22.53 -10.00 -18.68
CA GLN A 74 -23.42 -10.49 -19.74
C GLN A 74 -22.72 -11.47 -20.70
N GLN A 75 -21.45 -11.23 -21.04
CA GLN A 75 -20.66 -12.14 -21.85
C GLN A 75 -20.48 -13.51 -21.16
N GLN A 76 -20.18 -13.49 -19.85
CA GLN A 76 -20.03 -14.72 -19.06
C GLN A 76 -21.36 -15.49 -18.95
N GLU A 77 -22.48 -14.81 -18.74
CA GLU A 77 -23.80 -15.45 -18.69
C GLU A 77 -24.19 -16.08 -20.02
N LYS A 78 -23.91 -15.41 -21.13
CA LYS A 78 -24.12 -15.96 -22.49
C LYS A 78 -23.23 -17.17 -22.74
N ALA A 79 -21.96 -17.08 -22.37
CA ALA A 79 -21.03 -18.21 -22.47
C ALA A 79 -21.47 -19.38 -21.59
N ALA A 80 -21.92 -19.11 -20.36
CA ALA A 80 -22.42 -20.13 -19.45
C ALA A 80 -23.72 -20.77 -19.94
N SER A 81 -24.63 -19.97 -20.51
CA SER A 81 -25.89 -20.45 -21.08
C SER A 81 -25.66 -21.30 -22.32
N SER A 82 -24.76 -20.86 -23.21
CA SER A 82 -24.29 -21.64 -24.37
C SER A 82 -23.68 -22.96 -23.91
N ASN A 83 -22.78 -22.94 -22.93
CA ASN A 83 -22.12 -24.14 -22.41
C ASN A 83 -23.13 -25.14 -21.80
N LYS A 84 -24.13 -24.64 -21.05
CA LYS A 84 -25.23 -25.46 -20.53
C LYS A 84 -26.07 -26.08 -21.66
N PHE A 85 -26.39 -25.31 -22.69
CA PHE A 85 -27.14 -25.79 -23.85
C PHE A 85 -26.42 -26.95 -24.55
N TRP A 86 -25.14 -26.76 -24.89
CA TRP A 86 -24.34 -27.81 -25.54
C TRP A 86 -24.16 -29.05 -24.68
N LYS A 87 -23.97 -28.90 -23.36
CA LYS A 87 -23.91 -30.05 -22.43
C LYS A 87 -25.22 -30.85 -22.40
N ASN A 88 -26.36 -30.16 -22.39
CA ASN A 88 -27.66 -30.81 -22.39
C ASN A 88 -27.93 -31.53 -23.72
N GLU A 89 -27.52 -30.95 -24.86
CA GLU A 89 -27.66 -31.59 -26.17
C GLU A 89 -26.74 -32.81 -26.33
N LEU A 90 -25.50 -32.75 -25.85
CA LEU A 90 -24.57 -33.90 -25.82
C LEU A 90 -25.03 -35.05 -24.91
N SER A 91 -25.94 -34.76 -23.97
CA SER A 91 -26.47 -35.75 -23.03
C SER A 91 -27.77 -36.41 -23.51
N ARG A 92 -28.33 -35.95 -24.64
CA ARG A 92 -29.47 -36.58 -25.33
C ARG A 92 -28.99 -37.62 -26.33
#